data_AF-A0A6H9YKE5-F1
#
_entry.id   AF-A0A6H9YKE5-F1
#
_cell.length_a   1.000
_cell.length_b   1.000
_cell.length_c   1.000
_cell.angle_alpha   90.00
_cell.angle_beta   90.00
_cell.angle_gamma   90.00
#
_symmetry.space_group_name_H-M   'P 1'
#
loop_
_entity.id
_entity.type
_entity.pdbx_description
1 polymer ?
#
loop_
_entity_poly.entity_id
_entity_poly.type
_entity_poly.pdbx_seq_one_letter_code
_entity_poly.pdbx_strand_id
1 'polypeptide(L)'
;MEGGFQIFTDAGVQTADVVINAVNPPPHSIPENTGALISSLLASRAAEPHPDGGLNVETATGRLTVSGQADPRLYAMGDLAGDRPFITTSIAGLAARAEATAQALLAS
;
A
#
# COMPACT_ATOMS: atom_id res chain seq x y z
N MET A 1 -22.70 -12.12 34.91
CA MET A 1 -22.25 -11.87 33.52
C MET A 1 -20.81 -12.28 33.49
N GLU A 2 -20.46 -13.45 32.97
CA GLU A 2 -19.06 -13.74 32.66
C GLU A 2 -18.87 -13.40 31.19
N GLY A 3 -18.54 -12.14 30.94
CA GLY A 3 -18.14 -11.63 29.63
C GLY A 3 -16.69 -11.22 29.74
N GLY A 4 -15.83 -11.81 28.92
CA GLY A 4 -14.40 -11.54 28.89
C GLY A 4 -13.74 -12.34 27.77
N PHE A 5 -12.56 -11.91 27.35
CA PHE A 5 -11.76 -12.56 26.32
C PHE A 5 -10.65 -13.39 26.95
N GLN A 6 -10.41 -14.58 26.41
CA GLN A 6 -9.21 -15.36 26.66
C GLN A 6 -8.27 -15.22 25.47
N ILE A 7 -7.03 -14.81 25.74
CA ILE A 7 -6.00 -14.56 24.75
C ILE A 7 -4.96 -15.67 24.88
N PHE A 8 -4.81 -16.47 23.83
CA PHE A 8 -3.86 -17.57 23.78
C PHE A 8 -2.55 -17.06 23.18
N THR A 9 -1.45 -17.23 23.92
CA THR A 9 -0.09 -16.85 23.50
C THR A 9 0.88 -18.00 23.78
N ASP A 10 2.08 -17.96 23.21
CA ASP A 10 3.12 -18.96 23.51
C ASP A 10 3.52 -18.96 25.00
N ALA A 11 3.28 -17.87 25.71
CA ALA A 11 3.50 -17.73 27.15
C ALA A 11 2.33 -18.24 28.01
N GLY A 12 1.25 -18.72 27.40
CA GLY A 12 0.03 -19.20 28.07
C GLY A 12 -1.21 -18.34 27.80
N VAL A 13 -2.22 -18.51 28.65
CA VAL A 13 -3.55 -17.88 28.50
C VAL A 13 -3.64 -16.64 29.37
N GLN A 14 -4.02 -15.51 28.77
CA GLN A 14 -4.34 -14.26 29.48
C GLN A 14 -5.84 -13.95 29.41
N THR A 15 -6.37 -13.22 30.39
CA THR A 15 -7.78 -12.80 30.42
C THR A 15 -7.89 -11.28 30.36
N ALA A 16 -8.92 -10.77 29.67
CA ALA A 16 -9.21 -9.34 29.57
C ALA A 16 -10.71 -9.08 29.44
N ASP A 17 -11.22 -8.02 30.07
CA ASP A 17 -12.62 -7.61 29.94
C ASP A 17 -12.91 -6.99 28.56
N VAL A 18 -11.89 -6.37 27.94
CA VAL A 18 -11.96 -5.71 26.63
C VAL A 18 -10.71 -6.05 25.81
N VAL A 19 -10.91 -6.40 24.55
CA VAL A 19 -9.83 -6.55 23.57
C VAL A 19 -10.03 -5.54 22.44
N ILE A 20 -9.01 -4.73 22.19
CA ILE A 20 -8.96 -3.80 21.07
C ILE A 20 -8.00 -4.37 20.04
N ASN A 21 -8.52 -4.69 18.85
CA ASN A 21 -7.66 -5.06 17.74
C ASN A 21 -7.06 -3.79 17.11
N ALA A 22 -5.79 -3.50 17.42
CA ALA A 22 -5.05 -2.36 16.90
C ALA A 22 -4.04 -2.77 15.81
N VAL A 23 -4.21 -3.92 15.16
CA VAL A 23 -3.41 -4.26 13.98
C VAL A 23 -3.80 -3.36 12.81
N ASN A 24 -2.79 -2.82 12.14
CA ASN A 24 -3.00 -2.12 10.87
C ASN A 24 -3.50 -3.14 9.83
N PRO A 25 -4.29 -2.70 8.82
CA PRO A 25 -4.55 -3.53 7.65
C PRO A 25 -3.21 -3.97 7.02
N PRO A 26 -3.18 -5.13 6.33
CA PRO A 26 -1.96 -5.64 5.72
C PRO A 26 -1.33 -4.56 4.85
N PRO A 27 -0.01 -4.29 5.00
CA PRO A 27 0.67 -3.37 4.12
C PRO A 27 0.51 -3.83 2.67
N HIS A 28 0.33 -2.86 1.77
CA HIS A 28 0.17 -3.10 0.34
C HIS A 28 -1.12 -3.83 -0.08
N SER A 29 -2.15 -3.84 0.77
CA SER A 29 -3.46 -4.35 0.37
C SER A 29 -4.09 -3.43 -0.68
N ILE A 30 -4.49 -3.98 -1.83
CA ILE A 30 -5.35 -3.28 -2.78
C ILE A 30 -6.74 -3.16 -2.14
N PRO A 31 -7.28 -1.95 -1.94
CA PRO A 31 -8.64 -1.80 -1.41
C PRO A 31 -9.66 -2.49 -2.32
N GLU A 32 -10.68 -3.15 -1.75
CA GLU A 32 -11.67 -3.91 -2.53
C GLU A 32 -12.35 -3.04 -3.60
N ASN A 33 -12.66 -1.78 -3.27
CA ASN A 33 -13.31 -0.83 -4.16
C ASN A 33 -12.47 -0.46 -5.39
N THR A 34 -11.15 -0.65 -5.36
CA THR A 34 -10.23 -0.39 -6.48
C THR A 34 -9.87 -1.67 -7.25
N GLY A 35 -10.36 -2.84 -6.82
CA GLY A 35 -10.00 -4.14 -7.40
C GLY A 35 -10.25 -4.25 -8.91
N ALA A 36 -11.36 -3.70 -9.41
CA ALA A 36 -11.69 -3.71 -10.83
C ALA A 36 -10.71 -2.87 -11.68
N LEU A 37 -10.32 -1.68 -11.20
CA LEU A 37 -9.34 -0.83 -11.87
C LEU A 37 -7.98 -1.53 -11.93
N ILE A 38 -7.50 -2.07 -10.81
CA ILE A 38 -6.21 -2.75 -10.78
C ILE A 38 -6.22 -3.99 -11.68
N SER A 39 -7.30 -4.77 -11.64
CA SER A 39 -7.47 -5.93 -12.52
C SER A 39 -7.42 -5.53 -14.00
N SER A 40 -8.03 -4.40 -14.38
CA SER A 40 -7.95 -3.87 -15.74
C SER A 40 -6.52 -3.46 -16.13
N LEU A 41 -5.79 -2.79 -15.24
CA LEU A 41 -4.40 -2.37 -15.49
C LEU A 41 -3.45 -3.56 -15.66
N LEU A 42 -3.63 -4.61 -14.85
CA LEU A 42 -2.87 -5.85 -14.96
C LEU A 42 -3.21 -6.59 -16.27
N ALA A 43 -4.50 -6.71 -16.60
CA ALA A 43 -4.95 -7.37 -17.82
C ALA A 43 -4.44 -6.66 -19.09
N SER A 44 -4.36 -5.32 -19.07
CA SER A 44 -3.82 -4.52 -20.18
C SER A 44 -2.29 -4.42 -20.18
N ARG A 45 -1.60 -5.03 -19.21
CA ARG A 45 -0.14 -4.88 -19.01
C ARG A 45 0.32 -3.43 -18.86
N ALA A 46 -0.52 -2.60 -18.25
CA ALA A 46 -0.18 -1.23 -17.88
C ALA A 46 0.42 -1.13 -16.47
N ALA A 47 0.42 -2.24 -15.71
CA ALA A 47 1.02 -2.37 -14.40
C ALA A 47 1.51 -3.81 -14.19
N GLU A 48 2.44 -4.01 -13.27
CA GLU A 48 2.88 -5.33 -12.80
C GLU A 48 2.73 -5.42 -11.28
N PRO A 49 2.36 -6.59 -10.73
CA PRO A 49 2.29 -6.79 -9.29
C PRO A 49 3.69 -6.85 -8.71
N HIS A 50 3.86 -6.27 -7.52
CA HIS A 50 5.09 -6.40 -6.75
C HIS A 50 5.03 -7.67 -5.88
N PRO A 51 6.13 -8.44 -5.73
CA PRO A 51 6.14 -9.68 -4.94
C PRO A 51 5.69 -9.51 -3.48
N ASP A 52 5.97 -8.35 -2.89
CA ASP A 52 5.61 -8.02 -1.50
C ASP A 52 4.20 -7.38 -1.36
N GLY A 53 3.42 -7.34 -2.45
CA GLY A 53 2.10 -6.72 -2.52
C GLY A 53 2.11 -5.34 -3.20
N GLY A 54 0.95 -4.89 -3.66
CA GLY A 54 0.84 -3.64 -4.46
C GLY A 54 1.35 -3.80 -5.90
N LEU A 55 1.77 -2.68 -6.50
CA LEU A 55 2.26 -2.59 -7.88
C LEU A 55 3.73 -2.16 -7.92
N ASN A 56 4.44 -2.59 -8.96
CA ASN A 56 5.79 -2.13 -9.24
C ASN A 56 5.76 -0.64 -9.61
N VAL A 57 6.61 0.16 -8.97
CA VAL A 57 6.82 1.56 -9.30
C VAL A 57 8.29 1.93 -9.29
N GLU A 58 8.62 3.06 -9.92
CA GLU A 58 9.94 3.68 -9.80
C GLU A 58 10.07 4.41 -8.46
N THR A 59 11.12 4.09 -7.68
CA THR A 59 11.34 4.67 -6.35
C THR A 59 11.64 6.17 -6.37
N ALA A 60 12.06 6.75 -7.50
CA ALA A 60 12.21 8.21 -7.61
C ALA A 60 10.84 8.89 -7.77
N THR A 61 10.06 8.46 -8.77
CA THR A 61 8.89 9.23 -9.25
C THR A 61 7.54 8.62 -8.87
N GLY A 62 7.47 7.30 -8.67
CA GLY A 62 6.21 6.56 -8.48
C GLY A 62 5.52 6.14 -9.74
N ARG A 63 6.19 6.34 -10.88
CA ARG A 63 5.67 5.85 -12.14
C ARG A 63 5.48 4.35 -12.06
N LEU A 64 4.35 3.86 -12.52
CA LEU A 64 4.15 2.42 -12.70
C LEU A 64 5.23 1.89 -13.62
N THR A 65 5.81 0.74 -13.25
CA THR A 65 6.80 0.07 -14.08
C THR A 65 6.26 -1.25 -14.61
N VAL A 66 6.58 -1.54 -15.86
CA VAL A 66 6.29 -2.81 -16.53
C VAL A 66 7.60 -3.27 -17.15
N SER A 67 8.08 -4.45 -16.75
CA SER A 67 9.35 -5.01 -17.21
C SER A 67 10.53 -4.04 -17.02
N GLY A 68 10.50 -3.30 -15.91
CA GLY A 68 11.50 -2.30 -15.54
C GLY A 68 11.42 -0.96 -16.29
N GLN A 69 10.44 -0.77 -17.18
CA GLN A 69 10.23 0.49 -17.89
C GLN A 69 9.09 1.30 -17.24
N ALA A 70 9.36 2.57 -16.93
CA ALA A 70 8.39 3.47 -16.31
C ALA A 70 7.42 4.06 -17.36
N ASP A 71 6.11 3.96 -17.13
CA ASP A 71 5.13 4.71 -17.93
C ASP A 71 5.16 6.20 -17.48
N PRO A 72 5.35 7.15 -18.40
CA PRO A 72 5.47 8.56 -18.05
C PRO A 72 4.18 9.20 -17.50
N ARG A 73 3.03 8.54 -17.69
CA ARG A 73 1.68 9.07 -17.41
C ARG A 73 1.02 8.43 -16.19
N LEU A 74 1.43 7.21 -15.82
CA LEU A 74 0.77 6.45 -14.77
C LEU A 74 1.64 6.42 -13.52
N TYR A 75 1.03 6.77 -12.38
CA TYR A 75 1.69 6.83 -11.09
C TYR A 75 0.88 6.06 -10.05
N ALA A 76 1.55 5.36 -9.14
CA ALA A 76 0.92 4.82 -7.93
C ALA A 76 1.62 5.35 -6.68
N MET A 77 0.83 5.49 -5.62
CA MET A 77 1.24 6.09 -4.34
C MET A 77 0.59 5.35 -3.18
N GLY A 78 1.19 5.49 -2.00
CA GLY A 78 0.71 4.83 -0.77
C GLY A 78 0.75 3.31 -0.91
N ASP A 79 -0.27 2.64 -0.39
CA ASP A 79 -0.32 1.18 -0.32
C ASP A 79 -0.38 0.48 -1.68
N LEU A 80 -0.70 1.20 -2.76
CA LEU A 80 -0.64 0.64 -4.11
C LEU A 80 0.79 0.52 -4.66
N ALA A 81 1.80 1.17 -4.06
CA ALA A 81 3.20 1.03 -4.44
C ALA A 81 3.88 -0.04 -3.58
N GLY A 82 4.40 -1.10 -4.21
CA GLY A 82 4.98 -2.25 -3.50
C GLY A 82 6.42 -2.08 -3.02
N ASP A 83 7.20 -1.17 -3.62
CA ASP A 83 8.61 -0.94 -3.30
C ASP A 83 8.83 0.11 -2.19
N ARG A 84 7.74 0.73 -1.69
CA ARG A 84 7.82 1.81 -0.71
C ARG A 84 7.66 1.24 0.68
N PRO A 85 8.42 1.73 1.68
CA PRO A 85 8.08 1.42 3.06
C PRO A 85 6.63 1.85 3.30
N PHE A 86 5.86 0.98 3.96
CA PHE A 86 4.56 1.25 4.57
C PHE A 86 4.74 2.30 5.67
N ILE A 87 5.24 3.48 5.30
CA ILE A 87 5.09 4.66 6.10
C ILE A 87 3.65 5.00 5.84
N THR A 88 2.79 4.64 6.79
CA THR A 88 1.51 5.31 7.02
C THR A 88 1.76 6.76 6.66
N THR A 89 1.31 7.22 5.49
CA THR A 89 1.91 8.40 4.86
C THR A 89 1.84 9.53 5.87
N SER A 90 2.97 9.88 6.50
CA SER A 90 2.98 11.04 7.37
C SER A 90 2.57 12.19 6.46
N ILE A 91 1.81 13.15 6.97
CA ILE A 91 1.32 14.26 6.15
C ILE A 91 2.50 14.92 5.39
N ALA A 92 3.68 14.97 6.01
CA ALA A 92 4.93 15.42 5.38
C ALA A 92 5.40 14.52 4.22
N GLY A 93 5.38 13.19 4.39
CA GLY A 93 5.73 12.25 3.32
C GLY A 93 4.78 12.32 2.13
N LEU A 94 3.47 12.50 2.39
CA LEU A 94 2.47 12.72 1.33
C LEU A 94 2.72 14.03 0.59
N ALA A 95 3.02 15.12 1.31
CA ALA A 95 3.27 16.43 0.72
C ALA A 95 4.52 16.44 -0.16
N ALA A 96 5.65 15.92 0.33
CA ALA A 96 6.89 15.79 -0.45
C ALA A 96 6.66 14.94 -1.71
N ARG A 97 5.78 13.93 -1.60
CA ARG A 97 5.44 13.07 -2.73
C ARG A 97 4.56 13.75 -3.77
N ALA A 98 3.56 14.50 -3.33
CA ALA A 98 2.72 15.29 -4.22
C ALA A 98 3.58 16.30 -5.00
N GLU A 99 4.54 16.95 -4.33
CA GLU A 99 5.50 17.87 -4.96
C GLU A 99 6.34 17.17 -6.03
N ALA A 100 6.97 16.03 -5.71
CA ALA A 100 7.78 15.29 -6.67
C ALA A 100 6.99 14.84 -7.90
N THR A 101 5.73 14.42 -7.71
CA THR A 101 4.83 14.02 -8.80
C THR A 101 4.47 15.22 -9.68
N ALA A 102 4.14 16.37 -9.07
CA ALA A 102 3.83 17.59 -9.80
C ALA A 102 5.02 18.07 -10.63
N GLN A 103 6.24 18.03 -10.08
CA GLN A 103 7.46 18.37 -10.82
C GLN A 103 7.68 17.42 -12.01
N ALA A 104 7.48 16.12 -11.83
CA ALA A 104 7.61 15.15 -12.92
C ALA A 104 6.60 15.41 -14.05
N LEU A 105 5.36 15.79 -13.72
CA LEU A 105 4.33 16.15 -14.71
C LEU A 105 4.68 17.42 -15.48
N LEU A 106 5.25 18.43 -14.81
CA LEU A 106 5.64 19.69 -15.45
C LEU A 106 6.91 19.56 -16.32
N ALA A 107 7.75 18.56 -16.05
CA ALA A 107 8.95 18.26 -16.84
C ALA A 107 8.68 17.33 -18.05
N SER A 108 7.41 16.97 -18.29
CA SER A 108 6.95 16.05 -19.34
C SER A 108 6.57 16.78 -20.63
#